data_AF-A0A7V4S2J4-F1
#
_entry.id   AF-A0A7V4S2J4-F1
#
_cell.length_a   1.000
_cell.length_b   1.000
_cell.length_c   1.000
_cell.angle_alpha   90.00
_cell.angle_beta   90.00
_cell.angle_gamma   90.00
#
_symmetry.space_group_name_H-M   'P 1'
#
loop_
_entity.id
_entity.type
_entity.pdbx_description
1 polymer ?
#
loop_
_entity_poly.entity_id
_entity_poly.type
_entity_poly.pdbx_seq_one_letter_code
_entity_poly.pdbx_strand_id
1 'polypeptide(L)'
;MKKVFFVFLFLFLVSILSSQTNNFAPDFRLKEYSTGKSVSLEKLLDGKTIVILSFFDTKCEPCKKELPHLENISKKFVDSVKVFLISLDDKPENVLPEYIKKYNVTIPVLIDPMGYLAGEKYGVTKYGRAEVPQIFVIGKDGKIKKHFKGYQPNLEEILAKTIEQLKSEKDSIPQKNIVTIVYTNSANGHLESCDCPENPFGGLVRRVYAINELKQKKPSAIVVDSGDFFPPRADELLAEYCIKMMEKIKYDIIAVGDQELLCGVDYLKKNLSRLPFYSANLQTCNDEMCFPLLEKPYLIKKVNEINVALVSIINPDVFLLFPKDKTKNIKVLNHIEYLKGIIPELRKKADIVVLVSHSGDEEDRIIAKEIPGIDVIVGGHSQTFHREPVKIENTLIVQTGENGHRVGILELELNSEKKIISYSNNFVLLNKEIPDDPSARQLIKDYNAQLKEKTKQLLK
;
A
#
# COMPACT_ATOMS: atom_id res chain seq x y z
N MET A 1 -68.47 27.10 21.27
CA MET A 1 -67.16 26.48 21.56
C MET A 1 -66.95 25.34 20.56
N LYS A 2 -66.14 25.58 19.52
CA LYS A 2 -65.96 24.64 18.39
C LYS A 2 -64.96 23.55 18.77
N LYS A 3 -65.37 22.29 18.66
CA LYS A 3 -64.50 21.10 18.68
C LYS A 3 -63.90 20.93 17.28
N VAL A 4 -62.58 20.78 17.18
CA VAL A 4 -61.91 20.22 16.00
C VAL A 4 -60.87 19.22 16.51
N PHE A 5 -61.06 17.97 16.14
CA PHE A 5 -60.17 16.84 16.31
C PHE A 5 -59.19 16.86 15.13
N PHE A 6 -57.88 16.86 15.37
CA PHE A 6 -56.89 16.56 14.33
C PHE A 6 -55.84 15.61 14.89
N VAL A 7 -55.93 14.36 14.42
CA VAL A 7 -54.93 13.32 14.53
C VAL A 7 -54.16 13.33 13.21
N PHE A 8 -52.85 13.56 13.24
CA PHE A 8 -51.87 13.15 12.21
C PHE A 8 -50.49 13.22 12.89
N LEU A 9 -50.00 12.09 13.42
CA LEU A 9 -49.09 11.16 12.71
C LEU A 9 -47.88 11.90 12.11
N PHE A 10 -46.89 12.25 12.94
CA PHE A 10 -45.56 12.60 12.46
C PHE A 10 -44.65 11.39 12.56
N LEU A 11 -44.33 10.85 11.40
CA LEU A 11 -43.48 9.69 11.18
C LEU A 11 -42.09 9.87 11.80
N PHE A 12 -41.72 8.88 12.62
CA PHE A 12 -40.34 8.54 12.95
C PHE A 12 -39.65 8.09 11.65
N LEU A 13 -39.02 9.03 10.93
CA LEU A 13 -38.09 8.70 9.84
C LEU A 13 -36.70 8.54 10.43
N VAL A 14 -36.51 7.44 11.15
CA VAL A 14 -35.17 6.86 11.32
C VAL A 14 -34.78 6.38 9.94
N SER A 15 -34.04 7.19 9.20
CA SER A 15 -33.26 6.74 8.06
C SER A 15 -32.24 5.73 8.60
N ILE A 16 -32.63 4.46 8.57
CA ILE A 16 -31.72 3.33 8.60
C ILE A 16 -30.82 3.50 7.38
N LEU A 17 -29.70 4.19 7.56
CA LEU A 17 -28.51 3.99 6.75
C LEU A 17 -28.15 2.52 6.94
N SER A 18 -28.72 1.66 6.09
CA SER A 18 -28.23 0.29 5.96
C SER A 18 -26.75 0.42 5.63
N SER A 19 -25.89 -0.02 6.54
CA SER A 19 -24.48 -0.16 6.25
C SER A 19 -24.37 -0.94 4.95
N GLN A 20 -23.80 -0.35 3.90
CA GLN A 20 -23.34 -1.16 2.78
C GLN A 20 -22.25 -2.05 3.34
N THR A 21 -22.64 -3.27 3.70
CA THR A 21 -21.70 -4.33 4.01
C THR A 21 -20.81 -4.48 2.79
N ASN A 22 -19.50 -4.52 3.04
CA ASN A 22 -18.50 -4.60 2.00
C ASN A 22 -18.71 -5.91 1.22
N ASN A 23 -19.28 -5.86 0.00
CA ASN A 23 -19.64 -7.04 -0.81
C ASN A 23 -18.44 -7.80 -1.40
N PHE A 24 -17.22 -7.53 -0.94
CA PHE A 24 -16.03 -8.26 -1.37
C PHE A 24 -15.99 -9.65 -0.74
N ALA A 25 -15.57 -10.63 -1.54
CA ALA A 25 -15.37 -11.98 -1.07
C ALA A 25 -14.18 -12.02 -0.08
N PRO A 26 -14.36 -12.52 1.15
CA PRO A 26 -13.27 -12.60 2.13
C PRO A 26 -12.12 -13.49 1.63
N ASP A 27 -10.88 -13.07 1.87
CA ASP A 27 -9.73 -13.91 1.53
C ASP A 27 -9.59 -15.11 2.50
N PHE A 28 -9.05 -16.21 1.97
CA PHE A 28 -8.77 -17.43 2.70
C PHE A 28 -7.43 -18.01 2.26
N ARG A 29 -6.86 -18.91 3.06
CA ARG A 29 -5.69 -19.72 2.69
C ARG A 29 -5.98 -21.16 3.07
N LEU A 30 -6.27 -21.98 2.07
CA LEU A 30 -6.60 -23.40 2.23
C LEU A 30 -5.55 -24.24 1.50
N LYS A 31 -5.52 -25.54 1.80
CA LYS A 31 -4.72 -26.51 1.04
C LYS A 31 -5.61 -27.19 0.02
N GLU A 32 -5.09 -27.40 -1.18
CA GLU A 32 -5.71 -28.31 -2.14
C GLU A 32 -5.41 -29.76 -1.73
N TYR A 33 -6.44 -30.61 -1.70
CA TYR A 33 -6.34 -31.99 -1.24
C TYR A 33 -5.32 -32.82 -2.05
N SER A 34 -5.42 -32.78 -3.39
CA SER A 34 -4.62 -33.66 -4.26
C SER A 34 -3.14 -33.25 -4.35
N THR A 35 -2.85 -31.95 -4.24
CA THR A 35 -1.48 -31.42 -4.45
C THR A 35 -0.80 -30.98 -3.17
N GLY A 36 -1.56 -30.76 -2.09
CA GLY A 36 -1.07 -30.14 -0.84
C GLY A 36 -0.72 -28.65 -0.97
N LYS A 37 -0.88 -28.06 -2.16
CA LYS A 37 -0.50 -26.66 -2.42
C LYS A 37 -1.43 -25.71 -1.67
N SER A 38 -0.85 -24.65 -1.11
CA SER A 38 -1.64 -23.56 -0.52
C SER A 38 -2.26 -22.68 -1.60
N VAL A 39 -3.57 -22.48 -1.51
CA VAL A 39 -4.41 -21.68 -2.41
C VAL A 39 -5.06 -20.56 -1.60
N SER A 40 -5.00 -19.33 -2.13
CA SER A 40 -5.71 -18.17 -1.57
C SER A 40 -6.61 -17.51 -2.60
N LEU A 41 -7.72 -16.90 -2.16
CA LEU A 41 -8.63 -16.20 -3.06
C LEU A 41 -7.90 -15.07 -3.78
N GLU A 42 -7.07 -14.31 -3.06
CA GLU A 42 -6.22 -13.26 -3.64
C GLU A 42 -5.44 -13.74 -4.87
N LYS A 43 -4.88 -14.96 -4.83
CA LYS A 43 -4.13 -15.55 -5.95
C LYS A 43 -5.03 -16.11 -7.05
N LEU A 44 -6.28 -16.46 -6.73
CA LEU A 44 -7.25 -16.94 -7.70
C LEU A 44 -7.82 -15.79 -8.55
N LEU A 45 -7.95 -14.60 -7.94
CA LEU A 45 -8.42 -13.37 -8.57
C LEU A 45 -7.31 -12.76 -9.45
N ASP A 46 -7.26 -13.18 -10.71
CA ASP A 46 -6.33 -12.64 -11.73
C ASP A 46 -6.90 -11.45 -12.52
N GLY A 47 -8.07 -10.94 -12.13
CA GLY A 47 -8.79 -9.86 -12.81
C GLY A 47 -9.41 -10.25 -14.15
N LYS A 48 -9.28 -11.51 -14.60
CA LYS A 48 -9.77 -12.00 -15.89
C LYS A 48 -10.81 -13.11 -15.75
N THR A 49 -10.66 -13.94 -14.73
CA THR A 49 -11.50 -15.12 -14.48
C THR A 49 -12.51 -14.87 -13.37
N ILE A 50 -13.69 -15.45 -13.53
CA ILE A 50 -14.72 -15.53 -12.49
C ILE A 50 -14.35 -16.72 -11.59
N VAL A 51 -14.51 -16.58 -10.28
CA VAL A 51 -14.23 -17.66 -9.32
C VAL A 51 -15.55 -18.16 -8.74
N ILE A 52 -15.77 -19.48 -8.76
CA ILE A 52 -16.93 -20.13 -8.14
C ILE A 52 -16.42 -21.00 -6.99
N LEU A 53 -16.91 -20.74 -5.79
CA LEU A 53 -16.65 -21.55 -4.59
C LEU A 53 -17.92 -22.30 -4.21
N SER A 54 -17.87 -23.63 -4.13
CA SER A 54 -18.96 -24.45 -3.58
C SER A 54 -18.52 -25.10 -2.27
N PHE A 55 -19.19 -24.74 -1.18
CA PHE A 55 -18.97 -25.31 0.14
C PHE A 55 -19.84 -26.55 0.33
N PHE A 56 -19.23 -27.68 0.70
CA PHE A 56 -19.93 -28.96 0.79
C PHE A 56 -19.39 -29.85 1.91
N ASP A 57 -20.14 -30.92 2.19
CA ASP A 57 -19.76 -32.04 3.04
C ASP A 57 -20.03 -33.33 2.26
N THR A 58 -19.17 -34.35 2.37
CA THR A 58 -19.32 -35.60 1.61
C THR A 58 -20.61 -36.38 1.92
N LYS A 59 -21.23 -36.15 3.08
CA LYS A 59 -22.49 -36.78 3.51
C LYS A 59 -23.73 -36.02 3.01
N CYS A 60 -23.58 -34.78 2.56
CA CYS A 60 -24.67 -33.92 2.10
C CYS A 60 -25.28 -34.40 0.76
N GLU A 61 -26.50 -34.94 0.79
CA GLU A 61 -27.21 -35.38 -0.42
C GLU A 61 -27.50 -34.28 -1.43
N PRO A 62 -27.95 -33.07 -1.03
CA PRO A 62 -28.09 -31.96 -1.99
C PRO A 62 -26.77 -31.56 -2.65
N CYS A 63 -25.65 -31.66 -1.94
CA CYS A 63 -24.32 -31.36 -2.48
C CYS A 63 -23.91 -32.37 -3.55
N LYS A 64 -24.25 -33.65 -3.38
CA LYS A 64 -24.04 -34.70 -4.40
C LYS A 64 -24.85 -34.44 -5.66
N LYS A 65 -26.07 -33.88 -5.53
CA LYS A 65 -26.90 -33.47 -6.69
C LYS A 65 -26.33 -32.25 -7.42
N GLU A 66 -25.66 -31.35 -6.70
CA GLU A 66 -25.03 -30.15 -7.25
C GLU A 66 -23.77 -30.46 -8.08
N LEU A 67 -22.99 -31.45 -7.65
CA LEU A 67 -21.67 -31.76 -8.21
C LEU A 67 -21.64 -31.96 -9.74
N PRO A 68 -22.54 -32.76 -10.38
CA PRO A 68 -22.55 -32.91 -11.84
C PRO A 68 -22.73 -31.59 -12.59
N HIS A 69 -23.54 -30.67 -12.05
CA HIS A 69 -23.76 -29.36 -12.65
C HIS A 69 -22.51 -28.49 -12.55
N LEU A 70 -21.80 -28.52 -11.42
CA LEU A 70 -20.54 -27.80 -11.26
C LEU A 70 -19.45 -28.35 -12.20
N GLU A 71 -19.36 -29.68 -12.36
CA GLU A 71 -18.45 -30.33 -13.30
C GLU A 71 -18.71 -29.87 -14.75
N ASN A 72 -19.99 -29.81 -15.16
CA ASN A 72 -20.38 -29.29 -16.47
C ASN A 72 -19.99 -27.82 -16.64
N ILE A 73 -20.24 -26.97 -15.64
CA ILE A 73 -19.87 -25.55 -15.66
C ILE A 73 -18.35 -25.39 -15.75
N SER A 74 -17.58 -26.14 -14.98
CA SER A 74 -16.11 -26.08 -14.98
C SER A 74 -15.54 -26.46 -16.35
N LYS A 75 -16.12 -27.45 -17.03
CA LYS A 75 -15.71 -27.88 -18.37
C LYS A 75 -16.13 -26.88 -19.45
N LYS A 76 -17.36 -26.40 -19.40
CA LYS A 76 -17.93 -25.48 -20.41
C LYS A 76 -17.25 -24.11 -20.41
N PHE A 77 -16.80 -23.64 -19.25
CA PHE A 77 -16.26 -22.28 -19.08
C PHE A 77 -14.78 -22.26 -18.65
N VAL A 78 -14.01 -23.28 -19.02
CA VAL A 78 -12.62 -23.49 -18.58
C VAL A 78 -11.70 -22.26 -18.77
N ASP A 79 -11.88 -21.49 -19.85
CA ASP A 79 -11.04 -20.32 -20.14
C ASP A 79 -11.42 -19.06 -19.36
N SER A 80 -12.59 -19.06 -18.70
CA SER A 80 -13.16 -17.86 -18.10
C SER A 80 -13.58 -18.02 -16.64
N VAL A 81 -13.68 -19.24 -16.16
CA VAL A 81 -14.20 -19.57 -14.83
C VAL A 81 -13.28 -20.59 -14.16
N LYS A 82 -12.93 -20.32 -12.90
CA LYS A 82 -12.27 -21.28 -12.02
C LYS A 82 -13.27 -21.75 -10.97
N VAL A 83 -13.53 -23.05 -10.91
CA VAL A 83 -14.41 -23.65 -9.91
C VAL A 83 -13.56 -24.35 -8.86
N PHE A 84 -13.91 -24.19 -7.59
CA PHE A 84 -13.30 -24.90 -6.46
C PHE A 84 -14.39 -25.46 -5.55
N LEU A 85 -14.21 -26.71 -5.12
CA LEU A 85 -15.01 -27.31 -4.06
C LEU A 85 -14.29 -27.10 -2.72
N ILE A 86 -15.00 -26.72 -1.66
CA ILE A 86 -14.45 -26.53 -0.32
C ILE A 86 -15.13 -27.52 0.61
N SER A 87 -14.39 -28.55 1.01
CA SER A 87 -14.87 -29.59 1.92
C SER A 87 -14.81 -29.11 3.35
N LEU A 88 -15.95 -29.22 4.04
CA LEU A 88 -16.14 -28.87 5.45
C LEU A 88 -16.15 -30.09 6.38
N ASP A 89 -15.91 -31.28 5.83
CA ASP A 89 -15.81 -32.53 6.57
C ASP A 89 -14.79 -32.39 7.71
N ASP A 90 -15.06 -33.00 8.86
CA ASP A 90 -14.20 -32.93 10.04
C ASP A 90 -12.82 -33.57 9.80
N LYS A 91 -12.79 -34.66 9.04
CA LYS A 91 -11.59 -35.43 8.66
C LYS A 91 -11.61 -35.70 7.15
N PRO A 92 -11.36 -34.68 6.32
CA PRO A 92 -11.50 -34.79 4.86
C PRO A 92 -10.60 -35.87 4.27
N GLU A 93 -9.43 -36.13 4.84
CA GLU A 93 -8.51 -37.18 4.42
C GLU A 93 -9.10 -38.60 4.43
N ASN A 94 -10.09 -38.86 5.29
CA ASN A 94 -10.72 -40.18 5.42
C ASN A 94 -11.87 -40.39 4.42
N VAL A 95 -12.47 -39.31 3.92
CA VAL A 95 -13.73 -39.37 3.14
C VAL A 95 -13.56 -38.92 1.69
N LEU A 96 -12.67 -37.95 1.43
CA LEU A 96 -12.42 -37.42 0.09
C LEU A 96 -11.91 -38.46 -0.92
N PRO A 97 -11.00 -39.41 -0.60
CA PRO A 97 -10.50 -40.33 -1.62
C PRO A 97 -11.60 -41.21 -2.22
N GLU A 98 -12.50 -41.74 -1.39
CA GLU A 98 -13.64 -42.53 -1.86
C GLU A 98 -14.67 -41.64 -2.57
N TYR A 99 -14.96 -40.46 -2.04
CA TYR A 99 -15.91 -39.51 -2.63
C TYR A 99 -15.48 -39.08 -4.04
N ILE A 100 -14.22 -38.64 -4.20
CA ILE A 100 -13.65 -38.21 -5.48
C ILE A 100 -13.74 -39.34 -6.51
N LYS A 101 -13.35 -40.56 -6.12
CA LYS A 101 -13.41 -41.73 -7.00
C LYS A 101 -14.85 -42.11 -7.37
N LYS A 102 -15.77 -42.10 -6.41
CA LYS A 102 -17.17 -42.53 -6.60
C LYS A 102 -17.94 -41.59 -7.52
N TYR A 103 -17.72 -40.28 -7.39
CA TYR A 103 -18.44 -39.26 -8.15
C TYR A 103 -17.63 -38.69 -9.33
N ASN A 104 -16.45 -39.24 -9.61
CA ASN A 104 -15.54 -38.78 -10.67
C ASN A 104 -15.26 -37.27 -10.62
N VAL A 105 -14.96 -36.75 -9.42
CA VAL A 105 -14.68 -35.32 -9.21
C VAL A 105 -13.38 -34.95 -9.92
N THR A 106 -13.45 -33.99 -10.85
CA THR A 106 -12.29 -33.41 -11.54
C THR A 106 -11.97 -32.00 -11.08
N ILE A 107 -12.93 -31.31 -10.46
CA ILE A 107 -12.74 -29.98 -9.88
C ILE A 107 -11.76 -30.06 -8.69
N PRO A 108 -10.80 -29.12 -8.56
CA PRO A 108 -9.92 -29.04 -7.38
C PRO A 108 -10.71 -28.90 -6.07
N VAL A 109 -10.38 -29.75 -5.10
CA VAL A 109 -10.99 -29.76 -3.76
C VAL A 109 -10.03 -29.12 -2.75
N LEU A 110 -10.50 -28.05 -2.09
CA LEU A 110 -9.83 -27.40 -0.98
C LEU A 110 -10.37 -27.96 0.35
N ILE A 111 -9.48 -28.10 1.33
CA ILE A 111 -9.84 -28.60 2.67
C ILE A 111 -9.98 -27.45 3.65
N ASP A 112 -11.15 -27.37 4.30
CA ASP A 112 -11.43 -26.44 5.40
C ASP A 112 -12.17 -27.18 6.52
N PRO A 113 -11.46 -28.03 7.29
CA PRO A 113 -12.10 -28.88 8.30
C PRO A 113 -12.99 -28.08 9.24
N MET A 114 -14.26 -28.48 9.34
CA MET A 114 -15.32 -27.78 10.09
C MET A 114 -15.62 -26.34 9.65
N GLY A 115 -14.94 -25.81 8.63
CA GLY A 115 -15.17 -24.48 8.07
C GLY A 115 -14.51 -23.32 8.82
N TYR A 116 -13.48 -23.56 9.62
CA TYR A 116 -12.88 -22.51 10.46
C TYR A 116 -12.12 -21.43 9.69
N LEU A 117 -11.65 -21.69 8.47
CA LEU A 117 -10.78 -20.75 7.74
C LEU A 117 -11.52 -19.96 6.66
N ALA A 118 -12.39 -20.62 5.90
CA ALA A 118 -13.21 -20.00 4.86
C ALA A 118 -14.70 -20.05 5.24
N GLY A 119 -15.20 -21.18 5.72
CA GLY A 119 -16.62 -21.36 6.07
C GLY A 119 -17.17 -20.27 6.99
N GLU A 120 -16.47 -19.92 8.07
CA GLU A 120 -16.86 -18.87 9.01
C GLU A 120 -16.85 -17.48 8.36
N LYS A 121 -15.82 -17.17 7.57
CA LYS A 121 -15.70 -15.87 6.88
C LYS A 121 -16.81 -15.65 5.86
N TYR A 122 -17.22 -16.70 5.17
CA TYR A 122 -18.32 -16.69 4.21
C TYR A 122 -19.68 -16.87 4.87
N GLY A 123 -19.73 -17.04 6.20
CA GLY A 123 -20.95 -17.24 6.97
C GLY A 123 -21.66 -18.57 6.68
N VAL A 124 -20.95 -19.54 6.10
CA VAL A 124 -21.41 -20.91 5.84
C VAL A 124 -21.38 -21.73 7.12
N THR A 125 -20.34 -21.54 7.94
CA THR A 125 -20.24 -22.12 9.28
C THR A 125 -20.57 -21.06 10.32
N LYS A 126 -21.51 -21.37 11.22
CA LYS A 126 -21.82 -20.55 12.39
C LYS A 126 -21.97 -21.43 13.60
N TYR A 127 -21.32 -21.06 14.70
CA TYR A 127 -21.38 -21.79 15.97
C TYR A 127 -21.05 -23.29 15.82
N GLY A 128 -20.04 -23.60 15.00
CA GLY A 128 -19.61 -24.98 14.73
C GLY A 128 -20.59 -25.81 13.90
N ARG A 129 -21.59 -25.20 13.25
CA ARG A 129 -22.52 -25.87 12.33
C ARG A 129 -22.40 -25.28 10.94
N ALA A 130 -22.19 -26.15 9.95
CA ALA A 130 -22.15 -25.78 8.54
C ALA A 130 -23.54 -25.88 7.89
N GLU A 131 -23.95 -24.84 7.19
CA GLU A 131 -25.16 -24.83 6.35
C GLU A 131 -24.74 -25.08 4.89
N VAL A 132 -24.81 -26.32 4.40
CA VAL A 132 -24.39 -26.72 3.04
C VAL A 132 -25.54 -27.33 2.21
N PRO A 133 -25.50 -27.25 0.86
CA PRO A 133 -24.48 -26.59 0.04
C PRO A 133 -24.66 -25.07 0.03
N GLN A 134 -23.55 -24.35 -0.15
CA GLN A 134 -23.58 -22.92 -0.48
C GLN A 134 -22.59 -22.62 -1.61
N ILE A 135 -23.06 -21.92 -2.65
CA ILE A 135 -22.22 -21.48 -3.77
C ILE A 135 -22.06 -19.97 -3.74
N PHE A 136 -20.82 -19.51 -3.91
CA PHE A 136 -20.50 -18.11 -4.12
C PHE A 136 -19.91 -17.92 -5.52
N VAL A 137 -20.53 -17.05 -6.31
CA VAL A 137 -20.01 -16.61 -7.60
C VAL A 137 -19.33 -15.27 -7.39
N ILE A 138 -18.02 -15.25 -7.55
CA ILE A 138 -17.14 -14.11 -7.32
C ILE A 138 -16.74 -13.56 -8.69
N GLY A 139 -17.05 -12.28 -8.92
CA GLY A 139 -16.71 -11.61 -10.17
C GLY A 139 -15.20 -11.39 -10.31
N LYS A 140 -14.78 -10.99 -11.52
CA LYS A 140 -13.39 -10.58 -11.81
C LYS A 140 -12.90 -9.45 -10.89
N ASP A 141 -13.83 -8.67 -10.34
CA ASP A 141 -13.61 -7.56 -9.40
C ASP A 141 -13.48 -8.00 -7.92
N GLY A 142 -13.52 -9.30 -7.64
CA GLY A 142 -13.42 -9.85 -6.28
C GLY A 142 -14.69 -9.68 -5.44
N LYS A 143 -15.80 -9.19 -6.02
CA LYS A 143 -17.08 -9.07 -5.30
C LYS A 143 -17.92 -10.33 -5.44
N ILE A 144 -18.65 -10.67 -4.39
CA ILE A 144 -19.68 -11.73 -4.45
C ILE A 144 -20.84 -11.20 -5.29
N LYS A 145 -21.02 -11.75 -6.49
CA LYS A 145 -22.07 -11.37 -7.45
C LYS A 145 -23.35 -12.16 -7.22
N LYS A 146 -23.22 -13.44 -6.86
CA LYS A 146 -24.33 -14.31 -6.47
C LYS A 146 -23.91 -15.19 -5.31
N HIS A 147 -24.89 -15.46 -4.45
CA HIS A 147 -24.80 -16.41 -3.36
C HIS A 147 -26.03 -17.31 -3.41
N PHE A 148 -25.80 -18.61 -3.52
CA PHE A 148 -26.85 -19.62 -3.50
C PHE A 148 -26.77 -20.38 -2.19
N LYS A 149 -27.91 -20.48 -1.50
CA LYS A 149 -28.08 -21.31 -0.31
C LYS A 149 -28.94 -22.51 -0.67
N GLY A 150 -28.39 -23.70 -0.50
CA GLY A 150 -29.05 -24.95 -0.87
C GLY A 150 -29.05 -25.23 -2.37
N TYR A 151 -29.38 -26.47 -2.71
CA TYR A 151 -29.43 -26.97 -4.09
C TYR A 151 -30.58 -26.32 -4.88
N GLN A 152 -30.31 -25.98 -6.13
CA GLN A 152 -31.28 -25.45 -7.08
C GLN A 152 -31.45 -26.42 -8.25
N PRO A 153 -32.68 -26.88 -8.59
CA PRO A 153 -32.89 -27.82 -9.70
C PRO A 153 -32.37 -27.33 -11.06
N ASN A 154 -32.40 -26.02 -11.28
CA ASN A 154 -31.94 -25.39 -12.53
C ASN A 154 -30.56 -24.71 -12.37
N LEU A 155 -29.73 -25.20 -11.45
CA LEU A 155 -28.47 -24.56 -11.08
C LEU A 155 -27.56 -24.31 -12.29
N GLU A 156 -27.42 -25.30 -13.18
CA GLU A 156 -26.55 -25.19 -14.35
C GLU A 156 -26.98 -24.07 -15.30
N GLU A 157 -28.28 -23.92 -15.55
CA GLU A 157 -28.83 -22.84 -16.38
C GLU A 157 -28.62 -21.47 -15.71
N ILE A 158 -28.86 -21.39 -14.39
CA ILE A 158 -28.69 -20.16 -13.61
C ILE A 158 -27.23 -19.73 -13.59
N LEU A 159 -26.30 -20.67 -13.35
CA LEU A 159 -24.87 -20.39 -13.36
C LEU A 159 -24.40 -20.00 -14.76
N ALA A 160 -24.81 -20.71 -15.81
CA ALA A 160 -24.45 -20.37 -17.18
C ALA A 160 -24.91 -18.95 -17.56
N LYS A 161 -26.17 -18.59 -17.26
CA LYS A 161 -26.69 -17.23 -17.49
C LYS A 161 -25.93 -16.18 -16.68
N THR A 162 -25.61 -16.48 -15.42
CA THR A 162 -24.83 -15.58 -14.55
C THR A 162 -23.43 -15.37 -15.11
N ILE A 163 -22.75 -16.44 -15.55
CA ILE A 163 -21.41 -16.37 -16.14
C ILE A 163 -21.44 -15.55 -17.43
N GLU A 164 -22.39 -15.81 -18.33
CA GLU A 164 -22.51 -15.04 -19.58
C GLU A 164 -22.81 -13.56 -19.32
N GLN A 165 -23.67 -13.27 -18.34
CA GLN A 165 -23.91 -11.90 -17.90
C GLN A 165 -22.60 -11.25 -17.42
N LEU A 166 -21.86 -11.91 -16.52
CA LEU A 166 -20.58 -11.41 -15.97
C LEU A 166 -19.44 -11.34 -17.01
N LYS A 167 -19.53 -12.11 -18.11
CA LYS A 167 -18.63 -12.01 -19.27
C LYS A 167 -18.96 -10.80 -20.14
N SER A 168 -20.25 -10.52 -20.33
CA SER A 168 -20.78 -9.44 -21.17
C SER A 168 -20.82 -8.09 -20.47
N GLU A 169 -20.80 -8.08 -19.14
CA GLU A 169 -20.42 -6.91 -18.37
C GLU A 169 -19.08 -6.46 -18.94
N LYS A 170 -19.07 -5.29 -19.60
CA LYS A 170 -17.82 -4.58 -19.91
C LYS A 170 -16.97 -4.68 -18.67
N ASP A 171 -15.67 -4.87 -18.82
CA ASP A 171 -14.71 -4.87 -17.71
C ASP A 171 -14.67 -3.50 -17.02
N SER A 172 -15.79 -2.99 -16.50
CA SER A 172 -15.82 -2.17 -15.32
C SER A 172 -15.61 -3.11 -14.14
N ILE A 173 -14.41 -3.69 -14.07
CA ILE A 173 -13.65 -3.49 -12.85
C ILE A 173 -13.83 -1.98 -12.61
N PRO A 174 -14.48 -1.49 -11.55
CA PRO A 174 -14.09 -0.17 -11.10
C PRO A 174 -12.60 -0.36 -10.87
N GLN A 175 -11.78 -0.01 -11.87
CA GLN A 175 -10.35 0.04 -11.73
C GLN A 175 -10.27 0.93 -10.52
N LYS A 176 -10.04 0.35 -9.34
CA LYS A 176 -9.98 1.15 -8.13
C LYS A 176 -8.90 2.15 -8.54
N ASN A 177 -9.26 3.42 -8.63
CA ASN A 177 -8.33 4.44 -9.03
C ASN A 177 -7.42 4.56 -7.82
N ILE A 178 -6.47 3.62 -7.72
CA ILE A 178 -5.58 3.48 -6.58
C ILE A 178 -4.35 4.27 -6.94
N VAL A 179 -4.12 5.31 -6.15
CA VAL A 179 -2.82 5.94 -6.09
C VAL A 179 -2.07 5.28 -4.94
N THR A 180 -1.03 4.53 -5.27
CA THR A 180 -0.10 3.96 -4.29
C THR A 180 1.07 4.90 -4.10
N ILE A 181 1.31 5.31 -2.86
CA ILE A 181 2.48 6.08 -2.43
C ILE A 181 3.33 5.16 -1.56
N VAL A 182 4.53 4.81 -2.03
CA VAL A 182 5.56 4.14 -1.26
C VAL A 182 6.45 5.22 -0.66
N TYR A 183 6.58 5.25 0.66
CA TYR A 183 7.27 6.35 1.35
C TYR A 183 8.30 5.85 2.37
N THR A 184 9.37 6.62 2.52
CA THR A 184 10.43 6.43 3.53
C THR A 184 10.86 7.78 4.12
N ASN A 185 11.45 7.76 5.31
CA ASN A 185 12.09 8.91 5.93
C ASN A 185 13.34 8.47 6.70
N SER A 186 14.23 9.42 7.01
CA SER A 186 15.27 9.33 8.04
C SER A 186 16.04 8.01 8.05
N ALA A 187 16.82 7.76 7.00
CA ALA A 187 17.72 6.60 6.98
C ALA A 187 18.96 6.81 7.86
N ASN A 188 19.29 8.06 8.23
CA ASN A 188 20.36 8.45 9.16
C ASN A 188 21.73 7.81 8.84
N GLY A 189 22.02 7.56 7.57
CA GLY A 189 23.28 6.92 7.15
C GLY A 189 23.37 5.40 7.38
N HIS A 190 22.28 4.73 7.75
CA HIS A 190 22.27 3.28 7.97
C HIS A 190 22.36 2.51 6.64
N LEU A 191 23.58 2.21 6.18
CA LEU A 191 23.81 1.34 5.03
C LEU A 191 23.35 -0.11 5.30
N GLU A 192 23.67 -0.59 6.50
CA GLU A 192 23.31 -1.93 7.02
C GLU A 192 22.24 -1.85 8.10
N SER A 193 21.62 -2.99 8.40
CA SER A 193 20.70 -3.12 9.53
C SER A 193 21.41 -2.86 10.86
N CYS A 194 20.66 -2.47 11.89
CA CYS A 194 21.22 -2.33 13.23
C CYS A 194 21.86 -3.64 13.73
N ASP A 195 22.90 -3.52 14.54
CA ASP A 195 23.55 -4.64 15.26
C ASP A 195 22.69 -5.14 16.44
N CYS A 196 21.38 -5.24 16.22
CA CYS A 196 20.41 -5.70 17.21
C CYS A 196 20.44 -7.24 17.24
N PRO A 197 20.88 -7.90 18.33
CA PRO A 197 21.19 -9.34 18.34
C PRO A 197 20.03 -10.26 17.95
N GLU A 198 18.80 -9.89 18.29
CA GLU A 198 17.61 -10.71 18.00
C GLU A 198 16.85 -10.28 16.76
N ASN A 199 16.89 -8.99 16.42
CA ASN A 199 16.07 -8.39 15.37
C ASN A 199 16.82 -7.28 14.64
N PRO A 200 17.72 -7.61 13.68
CA PRO A 200 18.39 -6.60 12.89
C PRO A 200 17.35 -5.91 12.00
N PHE A 201 17.08 -4.63 12.25
CA PHE A 201 16.13 -3.82 11.48
C PHE A 201 16.84 -2.83 10.57
N GLY A 202 16.17 -2.47 9.46
CA GLY A 202 16.60 -1.38 8.58
C GLY A 202 17.73 -1.75 7.63
N GLY A 203 18.53 -0.74 7.33
CA GLY A 203 19.60 -0.79 6.33
C GLY A 203 19.10 -0.44 4.93
N LEU A 204 19.76 0.53 4.30
CA LEU A 204 19.53 0.88 2.91
C LEU A 204 19.67 -0.34 1.98
N VAL A 205 20.54 -1.29 2.34
CA VAL A 205 20.69 -2.56 1.61
C VAL A 205 19.39 -3.39 1.49
N ARG A 206 18.56 -3.45 2.53
CA ARG A 206 17.26 -4.12 2.48
C ARG A 206 16.18 -3.22 1.90
N ARG A 207 16.28 -1.91 2.12
CA ARG A 207 15.36 -0.92 1.54
C ARG A 207 15.40 -0.98 0.01
N VAL A 208 16.59 -1.07 -0.57
CA VAL A 208 16.79 -1.21 -2.03
C VAL A 208 16.02 -2.41 -2.55
N TYR A 209 16.19 -3.58 -1.92
CA TYR A 209 15.47 -4.79 -2.29
C TYR A 209 13.96 -4.63 -2.16
N ALA A 210 13.49 -4.20 -0.98
CA ALA A 210 12.07 -4.10 -0.66
C ALA A 210 11.33 -3.15 -1.61
N ILE A 211 11.90 -1.98 -1.90
CA ILE A 211 11.25 -1.01 -2.80
C ILE A 211 11.29 -1.53 -4.25
N ASN A 212 12.37 -2.15 -4.70
CA ASN A 212 12.43 -2.73 -6.05
C ASN A 212 11.41 -3.86 -6.25
N GLU A 213 11.21 -4.71 -5.25
CA GLU A 213 10.15 -5.72 -5.23
C GLU A 213 8.74 -5.08 -5.26
N LEU A 214 8.54 -4.02 -4.48
CA LEU A 214 7.27 -3.28 -4.48
C LEU A 214 6.99 -2.64 -5.83
N LYS A 215 7.99 -2.07 -6.49
CA LYS A 215 7.86 -1.49 -7.83
C LYS A 215 7.56 -2.52 -8.90
N GLN A 216 8.08 -3.74 -8.78
CA GLN A 216 7.69 -4.84 -9.67
C GLN A 216 6.21 -5.22 -9.50
N LYS A 217 5.74 -5.28 -8.25
CA LYS A 217 4.34 -5.61 -7.91
C LYS A 217 3.37 -4.47 -8.20
N LYS A 218 3.84 -3.22 -8.10
CA LYS A 218 3.05 -1.98 -8.23
C LYS A 218 3.82 -0.98 -9.12
N PRO A 219 3.87 -1.22 -10.44
CA PRO A 219 4.70 -0.43 -11.36
C PRO A 219 4.30 1.05 -11.45
N SER A 220 3.04 1.37 -11.16
CA SER A 220 2.53 2.75 -11.15
C SER A 220 2.69 3.46 -9.80
N ALA A 221 3.32 2.82 -8.80
CA ALA A 221 3.52 3.44 -7.49
C ALA A 221 4.38 4.70 -7.59
N ILE A 222 4.02 5.70 -6.80
CA ILE A 222 4.84 6.89 -6.56
C ILE A 222 5.76 6.58 -5.40
N VAL A 223 7.06 6.75 -5.58
CA VAL A 223 8.05 6.42 -4.55
C VAL A 223 8.71 7.70 -4.07
N VAL A 224 8.57 7.99 -2.78
CA VAL A 224 9.02 9.25 -2.17
C VAL A 224 9.90 9.02 -0.95
N ASP A 225 10.85 9.91 -0.71
CA ASP A 225 11.61 9.96 0.54
C ASP A 225 11.54 11.37 1.11
N SER A 226 11.26 11.50 2.40
CA SER A 226 11.13 12.81 3.06
C SER A 226 12.44 13.33 3.67
N GLY A 227 13.60 12.81 3.26
CA GLY A 227 14.92 13.36 3.60
C GLY A 227 15.57 12.70 4.83
N ASP A 228 16.73 13.21 5.22
CA ASP A 228 17.59 12.67 6.27
C ASP A 228 18.09 11.24 6.00
N PHE A 229 18.51 10.97 4.77
CA PHE A 229 19.16 9.69 4.45
C PHE A 229 20.69 9.77 4.59
N PHE A 230 21.24 10.98 4.68
CA PHE A 230 22.62 11.21 5.11
C PHE A 230 22.82 10.84 6.58
N PRO A 231 24.07 10.65 7.03
CA PRO A 231 24.35 10.46 8.45
C PRO A 231 24.13 11.75 9.25
N PRO A 232 23.78 11.66 10.56
CA PRO A 232 23.57 12.82 11.44
C PRO A 232 24.90 13.46 11.91
N ARG A 233 25.92 13.42 11.05
CA ARG A 233 27.23 14.06 11.23
C ARG A 233 27.85 14.30 9.85
N ALA A 234 28.78 15.24 9.76
CA ALA A 234 29.56 15.42 8.53
C ALA A 234 30.43 14.17 8.26
N ASP A 235 30.08 13.42 7.21
CA ASP A 235 30.83 12.27 6.72
C ASP A 235 30.59 12.11 5.22
N GLU A 236 31.44 12.75 4.41
CA GLU A 236 31.32 12.73 2.95
C GLU A 236 31.43 11.31 2.38
N LEU A 237 32.25 10.44 3.01
CA LEU A 237 32.40 9.07 2.52
C LEU A 237 31.10 8.29 2.72
N LEU A 238 30.54 8.33 3.94
CA LEU A 238 29.29 7.65 4.21
C LEU A 238 28.12 8.25 3.41
N ALA A 239 28.05 9.59 3.29
CA ALA A 239 27.05 10.27 2.48
C ALA A 239 27.11 9.86 0.99
N GLU A 240 28.32 9.75 0.42
CA GLU A 240 28.51 9.26 -0.96
C GLU A 240 27.91 7.85 -1.15
N TYR A 241 28.13 6.94 -0.20
CA TYR A 241 27.57 5.60 -0.27
C TYR A 241 26.06 5.58 -0.04
N CYS A 242 25.52 6.46 0.80
CA CYS A 242 24.07 6.67 0.91
C CYS A 242 23.46 7.11 -0.42
N ILE A 243 24.08 8.07 -1.13
CA ILE A 243 23.63 8.48 -2.47
C ILE A 243 23.63 7.29 -3.43
N LYS A 244 24.74 6.54 -3.50
CA LYS A 244 24.85 5.35 -4.37
C LYS A 244 23.78 4.29 -4.09
N MET A 245 23.36 4.12 -2.83
CA MET A 245 22.26 3.24 -2.46
C MET A 245 20.92 3.77 -2.97
N MET A 246 20.64 5.06 -2.74
CA MET A 246 19.40 5.69 -3.17
C MET A 246 19.25 5.70 -4.71
N GLU A 247 20.36 5.80 -5.46
CA GLU A 247 20.39 5.68 -6.92
C GLU A 247 19.82 4.34 -7.43
N LYS A 248 19.89 3.27 -6.62
CA LYS A 248 19.36 1.94 -6.97
C LYS A 248 17.84 1.83 -6.87
N ILE A 249 17.20 2.70 -6.10
CA ILE A 249 15.75 2.63 -5.83
C ILE A 249 14.94 3.36 -6.92
N LYS A 250 15.53 4.41 -7.53
CA LYS A 250 14.85 5.32 -8.48
C LYS A 250 13.57 5.90 -7.89
N TYR A 251 13.74 6.78 -6.90
CA TYR A 251 12.66 7.60 -6.34
C TYR A 251 12.05 8.53 -7.39
N ASP A 252 10.84 9.02 -7.15
CA ASP A 252 10.23 10.10 -7.93
C ASP A 252 10.59 11.48 -7.36
N ILE A 253 10.64 11.58 -6.04
CA ILE A 253 11.01 12.79 -5.31
C ILE A 253 11.73 12.41 -4.01
N ILE A 254 12.79 13.13 -3.70
CA ILE A 254 13.50 13.07 -2.41
C ILE A 254 13.51 14.50 -1.85
N ALA A 255 12.97 14.68 -0.66
CA ALA A 255 13.07 15.96 0.04
C ALA A 255 14.51 16.17 0.54
N VAL A 256 14.91 17.43 0.64
CA VAL A 256 16.15 17.79 1.33
C VAL A 256 15.84 17.92 2.81
N GLY A 257 16.45 17.06 3.63
CA GLY A 257 16.47 17.17 5.08
C GLY A 257 17.62 18.02 5.58
N ASP A 258 17.68 18.23 6.89
CA ASP A 258 18.78 18.99 7.49
C ASP A 258 20.10 18.22 7.38
N GLN A 259 20.08 16.89 7.51
CA GLN A 259 21.30 16.08 7.45
C GLN A 259 22.00 16.12 6.08
N GLU A 260 21.26 16.35 5.00
CA GLU A 260 21.83 16.53 3.65
C GLU A 260 22.76 17.76 3.55
N LEU A 261 22.69 18.69 4.51
CA LEU A 261 23.49 19.92 4.55
C LEU A 261 24.70 19.85 5.51
N LEU A 262 24.88 18.76 6.27
CA LEU A 262 26.00 18.63 7.23
C LEU A 262 27.37 18.58 6.54
N CYS A 263 27.44 18.02 5.33
CA CYS A 263 28.64 18.05 4.48
C CYS A 263 28.84 19.42 3.78
N GLY A 264 27.92 20.37 3.98
CA GLY A 264 27.93 21.70 3.39
C GLY A 264 27.15 21.79 2.07
N VAL A 265 26.65 23.00 1.76
CA VAL A 265 25.82 23.26 0.58
C VAL A 265 26.54 22.92 -0.74
N ASP A 266 27.86 23.10 -0.81
CA ASP A 266 28.63 22.79 -2.01
C ASP A 266 28.72 21.28 -2.27
N TYR A 267 28.74 20.47 -1.21
CA TYR A 267 28.66 19.02 -1.34
C TYR A 267 27.30 18.59 -1.86
N LEU A 268 26.21 19.15 -1.32
CA LEU A 268 24.86 18.87 -1.82
C LEU A 268 24.72 19.30 -3.29
N LYS A 269 25.14 20.52 -3.65
CA LYS A 269 25.12 21.06 -5.03
C LYS A 269 25.79 20.14 -6.04
N LYS A 270 26.96 19.57 -5.71
CA LYS A 270 27.68 18.62 -6.57
C LYS A 270 26.89 17.32 -6.83
N ASN A 271 25.97 16.97 -5.93
CA ASN A 271 25.20 15.72 -5.97
C ASN A 271 23.74 15.90 -6.37
N LEU A 272 23.25 17.14 -6.57
CA LEU A 272 21.85 17.42 -6.88
C LEU A 272 21.36 16.73 -8.17
N SER A 273 22.23 16.52 -9.15
CA SER A 273 21.88 15.90 -10.43
C SER A 273 21.76 14.37 -10.38
N ARG A 274 22.22 13.73 -9.30
CA ARG A 274 22.28 12.27 -9.16
C ARG A 274 20.97 11.65 -8.70
N LEU A 275 20.17 12.43 -7.97
CA LEU A 275 18.92 12.03 -7.36
C LEU A 275 17.85 13.08 -7.61
N PRO A 276 16.56 12.71 -7.62
CA PRO A 276 15.47 13.66 -7.85
C PRO A 276 15.20 14.47 -6.58
N PHE A 277 16.11 15.36 -6.22
CA PHE A 277 15.93 16.26 -5.09
C PHE A 277 14.90 17.35 -5.40
N TYR A 278 14.00 17.61 -4.46
CA TYR A 278 13.04 18.70 -4.52
C TYR A 278 12.98 19.42 -3.17
N SER A 279 12.87 20.74 -3.25
CA SER A 279 12.53 21.60 -2.12
C SER A 279 12.07 22.93 -2.69
N ALA A 280 10.89 23.37 -2.29
CA ALA A 280 10.22 24.52 -2.85
C ALA A 280 10.63 25.82 -2.15
N ASN A 281 11.11 25.72 -0.90
CA ASN A 281 11.39 26.86 -0.03
C ASN A 281 12.88 26.98 0.36
N LEU A 282 13.78 26.21 -0.26
CA LEU A 282 15.22 26.25 0.01
C LEU A 282 15.98 27.08 -1.04
N GLN A 283 16.74 28.06 -0.58
CA GLN A 283 17.55 28.95 -1.41
C GLN A 283 19.02 28.90 -1.01
N THR A 284 19.90 29.17 -1.97
CA THR A 284 21.32 29.44 -1.74
C THR A 284 21.62 30.90 -2.02
N CYS A 285 22.41 31.54 -1.17
CA CYS A 285 22.77 32.95 -1.29
C CYS A 285 24.26 33.13 -1.54
N ASN A 286 24.60 34.13 -2.35
CA ASN A 286 25.92 34.76 -2.34
C ASN A 286 25.82 36.10 -1.58
N ASP A 287 26.87 36.91 -1.60
CA ASP A 287 26.93 38.18 -0.85
C ASP A 287 25.87 39.22 -1.30
N GLU A 288 25.25 39.04 -2.48
CA GLU A 288 24.37 40.03 -3.10
C GLU A 288 22.92 39.52 -3.27
N MET A 289 22.72 38.23 -3.55
CA MET A 289 21.45 37.65 -3.98
C MET A 289 21.25 36.21 -3.52
N CYS A 290 19.98 35.80 -3.40
CA CYS A 290 19.58 34.42 -3.15
C CYS A 290 18.86 33.84 -4.37
N PHE A 291 19.13 32.56 -4.66
CA PHE A 291 18.56 31.80 -5.76
C PHE A 291 17.96 30.49 -5.23
N PRO A 292 16.88 29.97 -5.83
CA PRO A 292 16.41 28.62 -5.51
C PRO A 292 17.55 27.61 -5.61
N LEU A 293 17.71 26.77 -4.58
CA LEU A 293 18.76 25.74 -4.59
C LEU A 293 18.45 24.67 -5.66
N LEU A 294 17.16 24.43 -5.90
CA LEU A 294 16.66 23.41 -6.82
C LEU A 294 15.80 24.05 -7.90
N GLU A 295 15.94 23.54 -9.13
CA GLU A 295 15.25 24.11 -10.30
C GLU A 295 13.73 23.91 -10.26
N LYS A 296 13.26 22.82 -9.64
CA LYS A 296 11.85 22.42 -9.66
C LYS A 296 11.28 22.41 -8.23
N PRO A 297 10.28 23.24 -7.94
CA PRO A 297 9.64 23.24 -6.62
C PRO A 297 8.67 22.07 -6.42
N TYR A 298 8.19 21.46 -7.51
CA TYR A 298 7.25 20.33 -7.49
C TYR A 298 7.37 19.44 -8.73
N LEU A 299 6.81 18.24 -8.64
CA LEU A 299 6.61 17.28 -9.72
C LEU A 299 5.11 17.01 -9.91
N ILE A 300 4.63 16.97 -11.15
CA ILE A 300 3.31 16.41 -11.46
C ILE A 300 3.52 15.08 -12.15
N LYS A 301 3.04 14.00 -11.54
CA LYS A 301 3.12 12.65 -12.06
C LYS A 301 1.72 12.14 -12.36
N LYS A 302 1.52 11.59 -13.56
CA LYS A 302 0.26 10.97 -13.96
C LYS A 302 0.27 9.49 -13.58
N VAL A 303 -0.69 9.07 -12.77
CA VAL A 303 -0.94 7.67 -12.39
C VAL A 303 -2.29 7.28 -12.97
N ASN A 304 -2.28 6.48 -14.03
CA ASN A 304 -3.47 6.21 -14.85
C ASN A 304 -4.08 7.52 -15.38
N GLU A 305 -5.30 7.88 -14.98
CA GLU A 305 -5.96 9.14 -15.34
C GLU A 305 -5.88 10.22 -14.25
N ILE A 306 -5.17 9.94 -13.16
CA ILE A 306 -5.04 10.81 -11.99
C ILE A 306 -3.72 11.59 -12.07
N ASN A 307 -3.80 12.91 -12.00
CA ASN A 307 -2.64 13.78 -11.87
C ASN A 307 -2.32 13.96 -10.38
N VAL A 308 -1.11 13.61 -9.97
CA VAL A 308 -0.62 13.74 -8.59
C VAL A 308 0.48 14.79 -8.56
N ALA A 309 0.26 15.89 -7.85
CA ALA A 309 1.28 16.89 -7.56
C ALA A 309 2.05 16.50 -6.29
N LEU A 310 3.37 16.57 -6.37
CA LEU A 310 4.32 16.29 -5.31
C LEU A 310 5.14 17.55 -5.08
N VAL A 311 5.00 18.18 -3.92
CA VAL A 311 5.77 19.36 -3.53
C VAL A 311 6.56 19.04 -2.27
N SER A 312 7.79 19.53 -2.17
CA SER A 312 8.65 19.29 -1.02
C SER A 312 8.97 20.58 -0.29
N ILE A 313 9.00 20.55 1.04
CA ILE A 313 9.40 21.69 1.88
C ILE A 313 10.26 21.23 3.05
N ILE A 314 10.97 22.18 3.64
CA ILE A 314 11.71 22.02 4.90
C ILE A 314 11.33 23.15 5.85
N ASN A 315 11.01 22.84 7.11
CA ASN A 315 10.74 23.88 8.11
C ASN A 315 12.05 24.63 8.45
N PRO A 316 12.12 25.97 8.42
CA PRO A 316 13.29 26.71 8.89
C PRO A 316 13.79 26.33 10.29
N ASP A 317 12.89 25.94 11.19
CA ASP A 317 13.20 25.65 12.59
C ASP A 317 14.03 24.37 12.79
N VAL A 318 14.07 23.47 11.81
CA VAL A 318 14.97 22.30 11.86
C VAL A 318 16.43 22.74 11.91
N PHE A 319 16.74 23.98 11.47
CA PHE A 319 18.08 24.54 11.51
C PHE A 319 18.42 25.28 12.81
N LEU A 320 17.53 25.32 13.81
CA LEU A 320 17.71 26.12 15.03
C LEU A 320 19.02 25.77 15.78
N LEU A 321 19.37 24.48 15.81
CA LEU A 321 20.59 23.97 16.46
C LEU A 321 21.70 23.61 15.47
N PHE A 322 21.53 23.96 14.20
CA PHE A 322 22.44 23.57 13.14
C PHE A 322 23.70 24.44 13.14
N PRO A 323 24.88 23.88 12.79
CA PRO A 323 26.10 24.68 12.72
C PRO A 323 25.96 25.85 11.73
N LYS A 324 26.11 27.09 12.23
CA LYS A 324 25.89 28.32 11.44
C LYS A 324 26.82 28.44 10.22
N ASP A 325 28.01 27.86 10.29
CA ASP A 325 28.97 27.81 9.18
C ASP A 325 28.46 26.95 8.01
N LYS A 326 27.61 25.95 8.30
CA LYS A 326 27.00 25.07 7.29
C LYS A 326 25.78 25.69 6.61
N THR A 327 25.08 26.58 7.31
CA THR A 327 23.88 27.27 6.81
C THR A 327 24.13 28.70 6.35
N LYS A 328 25.35 29.24 6.47
CA LYS A 328 25.68 30.65 6.15
C LYS A 328 25.19 31.14 4.77
N ASN A 329 25.18 30.25 3.78
CA ASN A 329 24.81 30.54 2.40
C ASN A 329 23.47 29.91 2.02
N ILE A 330 22.65 29.57 3.01
CA ILE A 330 21.35 28.94 2.84
C ILE A 330 20.30 29.85 3.45
N LYS A 331 19.23 30.07 2.69
CA LYS A 331 18.04 30.76 3.18
C LYS A 331 16.84 29.85 3.00
N VAL A 332 16.11 29.65 4.08
CA VAL A 332 14.85 28.89 4.06
C VAL A 332 13.71 29.89 4.12
N LEU A 333 12.84 29.88 3.10
CA LEU A 333 11.63 30.70 3.10
C LEU A 333 10.61 30.11 4.07
N ASN A 334 9.76 30.96 4.64
CA ASN A 334 8.65 30.52 5.46
C ASN A 334 7.77 29.54 4.67
N HIS A 335 7.70 28.29 5.14
CA HIS A 335 7.03 27.20 4.45
C HIS A 335 5.52 27.36 4.43
N ILE A 336 4.90 27.90 5.49
CA ILE A 336 3.45 28.16 5.54
C ILE A 336 3.04 29.18 4.46
N GLU A 337 3.71 30.33 4.40
CA GLU A 337 3.40 31.37 3.40
C GLU A 337 3.67 30.88 1.98
N TYR A 338 4.73 30.09 1.78
CA TYR A 338 5.01 29.47 0.48
C TYR A 338 3.89 28.50 0.07
N LEU A 339 3.46 27.64 1.00
CA LEU A 339 2.40 26.65 0.76
C LEU A 339 1.05 27.32 0.47
N LYS A 340 0.68 28.39 1.19
CA LYS A 340 -0.52 29.19 0.90
C LYS A 340 -0.56 29.69 -0.55
N GLY A 341 0.61 30.05 -1.10
CA GLY A 341 0.73 30.50 -2.49
C GLY A 341 0.67 29.37 -3.52
N ILE A 342 1.42 28.28 -3.32
CA ILE A 342 1.60 27.25 -4.35
C ILE A 342 0.48 26.20 -4.39
N ILE A 343 -0.11 25.85 -3.25
CA ILE A 343 -1.11 24.77 -3.18
C ILE A 343 -2.35 25.04 -4.05
N PRO A 344 -2.94 26.26 -4.07
CA PRO A 344 -4.04 26.57 -4.98
C PRO A 344 -3.67 26.39 -6.47
N GLU A 345 -2.43 26.70 -6.85
CA GLU A 345 -1.94 26.52 -8.23
C GLU A 345 -1.74 25.03 -8.57
N LEU A 346 -1.27 24.22 -7.62
CA LEU A 346 -1.15 22.77 -7.79
C LEU A 346 -2.52 22.12 -7.94
N ARG A 347 -3.53 22.56 -7.19
CA ARG A 347 -4.90 22.05 -7.31
C ARG A 347 -5.56 22.30 -8.66
N LYS A 348 -5.17 23.35 -9.37
CA LYS A 348 -5.62 23.58 -10.76
C LYS A 348 -5.04 22.56 -11.75
N LYS A 349 -3.92 21.92 -11.39
CA LYS A 349 -3.14 21.04 -12.28
C LYS A 349 -3.19 19.57 -11.87
N ALA A 350 -3.59 19.27 -10.64
CA ALA A 350 -3.55 17.94 -10.06
C ALA A 350 -4.84 17.61 -9.30
N ASP A 351 -5.23 16.35 -9.40
CA ASP A 351 -6.38 15.79 -8.70
C ASP A 351 -6.00 15.50 -7.23
N ILE A 352 -4.77 15.04 -7.01
CA ILE A 352 -4.20 14.77 -5.69
C ILE A 352 -2.97 15.65 -5.43
N VAL A 353 -2.85 16.24 -4.24
CA VAL A 353 -1.68 17.01 -3.81
C VAL A 353 -1.04 16.34 -2.60
N VAL A 354 0.21 15.92 -2.78
CA VAL A 354 1.07 15.30 -1.78
C VAL A 354 2.17 16.27 -1.39
N LEU A 355 2.25 16.59 -0.11
CA LEU A 355 3.36 17.31 0.48
C LEU A 355 4.39 16.29 1.00
N VAL A 356 5.63 16.37 0.54
CA VAL A 356 6.77 15.63 1.10
C VAL A 356 7.49 16.58 2.04
N SER A 357 7.24 16.44 3.34
CA SER A 357 7.62 17.43 4.34
C SER A 357 8.81 16.97 5.16
N HIS A 358 9.81 17.85 5.30
CA HIS A 358 10.87 17.71 6.28
C HIS A 358 10.70 18.76 7.39
N SER A 359 9.63 18.62 8.19
CA SER A 359 9.25 19.63 9.19
C SER A 359 9.01 19.09 10.59
N GLY A 360 8.89 17.77 10.74
CA GLY A 360 8.48 17.12 11.98
C GLY A 360 6.95 17.02 12.12
N ASP A 361 6.50 16.02 12.88
CA ASP A 361 5.08 15.66 13.00
C ASP A 361 4.19 16.81 13.54
N GLU A 362 4.69 17.58 14.51
CA GLU A 362 3.93 18.69 15.08
C GLU A 362 3.66 19.78 14.03
N GLU A 363 4.69 20.13 13.26
CA GLU A 363 4.56 21.11 12.18
C GLU A 363 3.70 20.58 11.04
N ASP A 364 3.83 19.29 10.69
CA ASP A 364 2.99 18.65 9.68
C ASP A 364 1.49 18.74 10.03
N ARG A 365 1.13 18.63 11.33
CA ARG A 365 -0.24 18.84 11.80
C ARG A 365 -0.69 20.28 11.69
N ILE A 366 0.20 21.25 11.93
CA ILE A 366 -0.08 22.68 11.76
C ILE A 366 -0.34 22.97 10.28
N ILE A 367 0.55 22.51 9.39
CA ILE A 367 0.40 22.64 7.94
C ILE A 367 -0.94 22.04 7.48
N ALA A 368 -1.27 20.83 7.93
CA ALA A 368 -2.52 20.16 7.56
C ALA A 368 -3.78 20.94 7.96
N LYS A 369 -3.71 21.70 9.06
CA LYS A 369 -4.80 22.53 9.58
C LYS A 369 -4.90 23.88 8.88
N GLU A 370 -3.76 24.52 8.61
CA GLU A 370 -3.72 25.88 8.07
C GLU A 370 -3.81 25.95 6.54
N ILE A 371 -3.42 24.88 5.84
CA ILE A 371 -3.30 24.85 4.38
C ILE A 371 -4.32 23.86 3.78
N PRO A 372 -5.55 24.31 3.49
CA PRO A 372 -6.52 23.46 2.82
C PRO A 372 -6.07 23.13 1.40
N GLY A 373 -6.44 21.94 0.93
CA GLY A 373 -6.02 21.48 -0.39
C GLY A 373 -4.70 20.73 -0.39
N ILE A 374 -4.25 20.17 0.73
CA ILE A 374 -3.29 19.07 0.76
C ILE A 374 -4.07 17.78 1.05
N ASP A 375 -3.84 16.69 0.31
CA ASP A 375 -4.52 15.41 0.62
C ASP A 375 -3.66 14.53 1.53
N VAL A 376 -2.35 14.54 1.28
CA VAL A 376 -1.39 13.70 2.01
C VAL A 376 -0.15 14.50 2.35
N ILE A 377 0.31 14.38 3.59
CA ILE A 377 1.64 14.79 4.04
C ILE A 377 2.44 13.52 4.34
N VAL A 378 3.52 13.34 3.60
CA VAL A 378 4.55 12.35 3.90
C VAL A 378 5.66 13.08 4.67
N GLY A 379 5.66 12.91 5.99
CA GLY A 379 6.53 13.65 6.89
C GLY A 379 7.90 12.98 7.11
N GLY A 380 8.81 13.72 7.73
CA GLY A 380 10.14 13.29 8.16
C GLY A 380 10.62 14.07 9.38
N HIS A 381 11.93 14.13 9.60
CA HIS A 381 12.62 14.85 10.68
C HIS A 381 12.38 14.30 12.10
N SER A 382 11.13 14.29 12.58
CA SER A 382 10.80 13.88 13.96
C SER A 382 10.91 12.37 14.19
N GLN A 383 11.05 11.58 13.12
CA GLN A 383 11.12 10.11 13.16
C GLN A 383 9.92 9.48 13.88
N THR A 384 8.74 10.11 13.78
CA THR A 384 7.51 9.62 14.40
C THR A 384 7.02 8.40 13.64
N PHE A 385 6.55 7.36 14.35
CA PHE A 385 5.93 6.21 13.72
C PHE A 385 4.41 6.29 13.78
N HIS A 386 3.78 6.53 12.63
CA HIS A 386 2.33 6.53 12.49
C HIS A 386 1.86 5.15 12.01
N ARG A 387 1.47 4.28 12.95
CA ARG A 387 0.91 2.96 12.61
C ARG A 387 -0.31 3.09 11.70
N GLU A 388 -1.20 4.03 12.00
CA GLU A 388 -2.30 4.44 11.15
C GLU A 388 -2.09 5.89 10.72
N PRO A 389 -2.52 6.30 9.50
CA PRO A 389 -2.43 7.69 9.08
C PRO A 389 -3.17 8.60 10.06
N VAL A 390 -2.51 9.67 10.47
CA VAL A 390 -3.15 10.73 11.26
C VAL A 390 -3.98 11.57 10.32
N LYS A 391 -5.28 11.69 10.58
CA LYS A 391 -6.17 12.54 9.77
C LYS A 391 -6.45 13.87 10.49
N ILE A 392 -6.07 14.97 9.86
CA ILE A 392 -6.42 16.34 10.28
C ILE A 392 -7.26 16.96 9.17
N GLU A 393 -8.50 17.32 9.47
CA GLU A 393 -9.49 17.72 8.47
C GLU A 393 -9.59 16.68 7.34
N ASN A 394 -9.23 17.05 6.11
CA ASN A 394 -9.21 16.14 4.95
C ASN A 394 -7.81 15.62 4.60
N THR A 395 -6.78 16.02 5.35
CA THR A 395 -5.38 15.70 5.09
C THR A 395 -4.95 14.48 5.89
N LEU A 396 -4.29 13.53 5.23
CA LEU A 396 -3.66 12.36 5.86
C LEU A 396 -2.17 12.64 6.11
N ILE A 397 -1.65 12.31 7.29
CA ILE A 397 -0.24 12.45 7.64
C ILE A 397 0.34 11.07 7.91
N VAL A 398 1.47 10.76 7.27
CA VAL A 398 2.16 9.47 7.41
C VAL A 398 3.67 9.67 7.62
N GLN A 399 4.27 8.81 8.44
CA GLN A 399 5.71 8.72 8.70
C GLN A 399 6.08 7.27 9.04
N THR A 400 7.33 6.86 8.75
CA THR A 400 7.79 5.47 8.88
C THR A 400 8.55 5.15 10.18
N GLY A 401 8.77 6.15 11.03
CA GLY A 401 9.57 6.03 12.24
C GLY A 401 11.05 6.33 11.99
N GLU A 402 11.92 5.73 12.80
CA GLU A 402 13.36 5.99 12.82
C GLU A 402 14.20 4.99 11.99
N ASN A 403 15.43 5.43 11.69
CA ASN A 403 16.57 4.62 11.22
C ASN A 403 16.29 3.74 10.00
N GLY A 404 15.32 4.15 9.18
CA GLY A 404 14.91 3.40 8.02
C GLY A 404 14.41 1.99 8.28
N HIS A 405 13.83 1.71 9.46
CA HIS A 405 13.36 0.37 9.82
C HIS A 405 12.19 -0.12 8.96
N ARG A 406 11.46 0.77 8.28
CA ARG A 406 10.23 0.45 7.54
C ARG A 406 10.19 1.13 6.19
N VAL A 407 9.43 0.53 5.28
CA VAL A 407 8.93 1.16 4.05
C VAL A 407 7.42 1.24 4.16
N GLY A 408 6.87 2.45 4.10
CA GLY A 408 5.44 2.69 4.14
C GLY A 408 4.78 2.52 2.78
N ILE A 409 3.53 2.07 2.77
CA ILE A 409 2.71 1.86 1.57
C ILE A 409 1.32 2.42 1.87
N LEU A 410 1.04 3.62 1.37
CA LEU A 410 -0.27 4.24 1.44
C LEU A 410 -1.00 4.02 0.12
N GLU A 411 -2.19 3.44 0.16
CA GLU A 411 -3.06 3.27 -0.99
C GLU A 411 -4.31 4.12 -0.82
N LEU A 412 -4.54 5.03 -1.77
CA LEU A 412 -5.70 5.90 -1.80
C LEU A 412 -6.66 5.38 -2.85
N GLU A 413 -7.88 5.03 -2.46
CA GLU A 413 -8.95 4.65 -3.41
C GLU A 413 -9.72 5.90 -3.79
N LEU A 414 -9.75 6.22 -5.10
CA LEU A 414 -10.46 7.36 -5.64
C LEU A 414 -11.76 6.94 -6.33
N ASN A 415 -12.80 7.78 -6.24
CA ASN A 415 -14.04 7.61 -7.01
C ASN A 415 -13.90 8.15 -8.46
N SER A 416 -14.99 8.12 -9.23
CA SER A 416 -15.05 8.64 -10.60
C SER A 416 -14.85 10.16 -10.70
N GLU A 417 -15.08 10.90 -9.62
CA GLU A 417 -14.77 12.35 -9.51
C GLU A 417 -13.33 12.60 -9.04
N LYS A 418 -12.51 11.54 -8.96
CA LYS A 418 -11.12 11.59 -8.50
C LYS A 418 -10.94 12.11 -7.07
N LYS A 419 -11.96 11.92 -6.22
CA LYS A 419 -11.89 12.20 -4.78
C LYS A 419 -11.56 10.93 -4.01
N ILE A 420 -10.74 11.04 -2.97
CA ILE A 420 -10.40 9.93 -2.07
C ILE A 420 -11.66 9.50 -1.31
N ILE A 421 -12.03 8.23 -1.44
CA ILE A 421 -13.18 7.62 -0.73
C ILE A 421 -12.78 6.63 0.36
N SER A 422 -11.59 6.03 0.23
CA SER A 422 -11.02 5.15 1.24
C SER A 422 -9.50 5.19 1.15
N TYR A 423 -8.81 4.77 2.20
CA TYR A 423 -7.37 4.59 2.17
C TYR A 423 -6.96 3.38 3.03
N SER A 424 -5.81 2.81 2.73
CA SER A 424 -5.16 1.82 3.58
C SER A 424 -3.67 2.13 3.71
N ASN A 425 -3.09 1.87 4.88
CA ASN A 425 -1.69 2.08 5.13
C ASN A 425 -1.06 0.79 5.65
N ASN A 426 0.02 0.37 5.02
CA ASN A 426 0.74 -0.85 5.37
C ASN A 426 2.24 -0.57 5.42
N PHE A 427 2.99 -1.47 6.04
CA PHE A 427 4.44 -1.35 6.16
C PHE A 427 5.13 -2.65 5.78
N VAL A 428 6.26 -2.51 5.08
CA VAL A 428 7.27 -3.57 5.02
C VAL A 428 8.28 -3.28 6.13
N LEU A 429 8.33 -4.16 7.13
CA LEU A 429 9.35 -4.12 8.17
C LEU A 429 10.65 -4.70 7.61
N LEU A 430 11.74 -3.93 7.64
CA LEU A 430 13.03 -4.35 7.09
C LEU A 430 13.81 -5.22 8.09
N ASN A 431 13.25 -6.38 8.42
CA ASN A 431 13.85 -7.38 9.30
C ASN A 431 14.72 -8.37 8.50
N LYS A 432 15.19 -9.43 9.17
CA LYS A 432 15.99 -10.52 8.55
C LYS A 432 15.28 -11.33 7.46
N GLU A 433 13.96 -11.23 7.34
CA GLU A 433 13.19 -11.94 6.31
C GLU A 433 13.24 -11.21 4.97
N ILE A 434 13.60 -9.93 4.98
CA ILE A 434 13.87 -9.15 3.77
C ILE A 434 15.33 -9.38 3.39
N PRO A 435 15.61 -9.99 2.23
CA PRO A 435 16.98 -10.19 1.79
C PRO A 435 17.64 -8.87 1.41
N ASP A 436 18.96 -8.91 1.41
CA ASP A 436 19.77 -7.79 0.93
C ASP A 436 19.74 -7.70 -0.59
N ASP A 437 19.72 -6.48 -1.13
CA ASP A 437 19.95 -6.30 -2.56
C ASP A 437 21.42 -6.61 -2.88
N PRO A 438 21.72 -7.49 -3.85
CA PRO A 438 23.09 -7.88 -4.17
C PRO A 438 23.98 -6.70 -4.60
N SER A 439 23.42 -5.72 -5.32
CA SER A 439 24.17 -4.55 -5.79
C SER A 439 24.45 -3.57 -4.65
N ALA A 440 23.50 -3.41 -3.74
CA ALA A 440 23.68 -2.63 -2.51
C ALA A 440 24.69 -3.30 -1.57
N ARG A 441 24.62 -4.63 -1.43
CA ARG A 441 25.57 -5.41 -0.63
C ARG A 441 27.01 -5.26 -1.13
N GLN A 442 27.21 -5.11 -2.45
CA GLN A 442 28.51 -4.78 -3.01
C GLN A 442 28.99 -3.38 -2.61
N LEU A 443 28.12 -2.37 -2.62
CA LEU A 443 28.46 -1.01 -2.20
C LEU A 443 28.94 -0.95 -0.74
N ILE A 444 28.37 -1.76 0.16
CA ILE A 444 28.86 -1.85 1.54
C ILE A 444 30.28 -2.40 1.61
N LYS A 445 30.61 -3.43 0.81
CA LYS A 445 31.98 -3.98 0.76
C LYS A 445 32.97 -2.90 0.30
N ASP A 446 32.59 -2.13 -0.72
CA ASP A 446 33.41 -1.05 -1.26
C ASP A 446 33.60 0.08 -0.22
N TYR A 447 32.53 0.46 0.50
CA TYR A 447 32.60 1.42 1.61
C TYR A 447 33.56 0.95 2.71
N ASN A 448 33.42 -0.29 3.17
CA ASN A 448 34.26 -0.86 4.22
C ASN A 448 35.74 -0.94 3.79
N ALA A 449 36.01 -1.24 2.52
CA ALA A 449 37.37 -1.25 1.98
C ALA A 449 37.99 0.16 1.98
N GLN A 450 37.25 1.17 1.53
CA GLN A 450 37.73 2.57 1.52
C GLN A 450 37.90 3.12 2.93
N LEU A 451 36.97 2.82 3.84
CA LEU A 451 37.06 3.22 5.23
C LEU A 451 38.31 2.62 5.89
N LYS A 452 38.60 1.34 5.66
CA LYS A 452 39.81 0.68 6.17
C LYS A 452 41.08 1.36 5.68
N GLU A 453 41.13 1.78 4.41
CA GLU A 453 42.29 2.46 3.86
C GLU A 453 42.46 3.87 4.45
N LYS A 454 41.37 4.63 4.56
CA LYS A 454 41.39 5.96 5.20
C LYS A 454 41.83 5.89 6.66
N THR A 455 41.35 4.89 7.41
CA THR A 455 41.77 4.66 8.79
C THR A 455 43.26 4.32 8.89
N LYS A 456 43.80 3.49 8.00
CA LYS A 456 45.24 3.19 7.97
C LYS A 456 46.09 4.44 7.70
N GLN A 457 45.62 5.36 6.86
CA GLN A 457 46.33 6.60 6.56
C GLN A 457 46.36 7.56 7.74
N LEU A 458 45.30 7.59 8.56
CA LEU A 458 45.22 8.43 9.76
C LEU A 458 46.05 7.90 10.93
N LEU A 459 46.35 6.59 10.94
CA LEU A 459 47.16 5.93 11.97
C LEU A 459 48.66 5.90 11.63
N LYS A 460 49.05 6.38 10.44
CA LYS A 460 50.44 6.62 10.04
C LYS A 460 50.77 8.08 10.26
#